data_AF-A0A2M7IN72-F1
#
_entry.id   AF-A0A2M7IN72-F1
#
_cell.length_a   1.000
_cell.length_b   1.000
_cell.length_c   1.000
_cell.angle_alpha   90.00
_cell.angle_beta   90.00
_cell.angle_gamma   90.00
#
_symmetry.space_group_name_H-M   'P 1'
#
loop_
_entity.id
_entity.type
_entity.pdbx_description
1 polymer ?
#
loop_
_entity_poly.entity_id
_entity_poly.type
_entity_poly.pdbx_seq_one_letter_code
_entity_poly.pdbx_strand_id
1 'polypeptide(L)'
;SIQVDAVDDVFYILSAGGELKASLLVPAETIFANLQSILEAKEFSHLEPGNFQYIDLRFGNKVYVNDNPIPLATSTATTTASSYDAEETL
;
A
#
# COMPACT_ATOMS: atom_id res chain seq x y z
N SER A 1 18.65 1.16 5.50
CA SER A 1 19.80 2.06 5.24
C SER A 1 19.27 3.38 4.71
N ILE A 2 20.12 4.40 4.59
CA ILE A 2 19.76 5.70 4.03
C ILE A 2 20.65 5.94 2.81
N GLN A 3 20.05 6.36 1.69
CA GLN A 3 20.77 6.77 0.49
C GLN A 3 20.33 8.18 0.10
N VAL A 4 21.27 8.97 -0.42
CA VAL A 4 21.01 10.31 -0.95
C VAL A 4 21.53 10.34 -2.38
N ASP A 5 20.73 10.87 -3.31
CA ASP A 5 21.12 10.98 -4.72
C ASP A 5 21.69 12.37 -5.08
N ALA A 6 21.99 12.57 -6.36
CA ALA A 6 22.59 13.80 -6.86
C ALA A 6 21.62 14.99 -6.96
N VAL A 7 20.31 14.78 -6.75
CA VAL A 7 19.27 15.81 -6.80
C VAL A 7 18.65 16.06 -5.43
N ASP A 8 19.38 15.72 -4.36
CA ASP A 8 18.98 15.92 -2.97
C ASP A 8 17.72 15.11 -2.57
N ASP A 9 17.43 13.99 -3.23
CA ASP A 9 16.44 13.04 -2.74
C ASP A 9 17.05 12.05 -1.75
N VAL A 10 16.28 11.69 -0.73
CA VAL A 10 16.65 10.74 0.31
C VAL A 10 15.74 9.52 0.28
N PHE A 11 16.36 8.34 0.34
CA PHE A 11 15.71 7.03 0.27
C PHE A 11 15.99 6.28 1.57
N TYR A 12 14.95 6.06 2.38
CA TYR A 12 15.01 5.27 3.61
C TYR A 12 14.56 3.84 3.31
N ILE A 13 15.52 2.92 3.32
CA ILE A 13 15.26 1.49 3.11
C ILE A 13 15.01 0.84 4.47
N LEU A 14 13.78 0.37 4.69
CA LEU A 14 13.36 -0.20 5.96
C LEU A 14 13.88 -1.64 6.10
N SER A 15 14.19 -2.05 7.32
CA SER A 15 14.76 -3.39 7.60
C SER A 15 13.81 -4.53 7.27
N ALA A 16 12.50 -4.30 7.35
CA ALA A 16 11.47 -5.27 6.99
C ALA A 16 11.11 -5.26 5.49
N GLY A 17 11.79 -4.44 4.68
CA GLY A 17 11.41 -4.15 3.31
C GLY A 17 10.54 -2.90 3.20
N GLY A 18 10.37 -2.42 1.98
CA GLY A 18 9.75 -1.13 1.69
C GLY A 18 10.73 0.04 1.76
N GLU A 19 10.40 1.09 1.01
CA GLU A 19 11.22 2.29 0.86
C GLU A 19 10.39 3.55 1.14
N LEU A 20 10.93 4.50 1.92
CA LEU A 20 10.39 5.85 2.01
C LEU A 20 11.23 6.78 1.14
N LYS A 21 10.59 7.54 0.27
CA LYS A 21 11.24 8.55 -0.57
C LYS A 21 10.85 9.94 -0.08
N ALA A 22 11.84 10.78 0.14
CA ALA A 22 11.63 12.18 0.49
C ALA A 22 12.68 13.05 -0.21
N SER A 23 12.52 14.37 -0.13
CA SER A 23 13.47 15.32 -0.69
C SER A 23 14.06 16.15 0.45
N LEU A 24 15.38 16.35 0.44
CA LEU A 24 16.08 17.24 1.37
C LEU A 24 15.79 18.72 1.09
N LEU A 25 15.16 19.02 -0.06
CA LEU A 25 14.65 20.36 -0.38
C LEU A 25 13.38 20.71 0.43
N VAL A 26 12.76 19.72 1.08
CA VAL A 26 11.60 19.88 1.95
C VAL A 26 12.03 19.73 3.41
N PRO A 27 11.59 20.62 4.32
CA PRO A 27 11.88 20.48 5.75
C PRO A 27 11.47 19.10 6.28
N ALA A 28 12.34 18.49 7.07
CA ALA A 28 12.11 17.15 7.60
C ALA A 28 10.82 17.06 8.42
N GLU A 29 10.49 18.12 9.16
CA GLU A 29 9.25 18.22 9.94
C GLU A 29 8.00 18.08 9.06
N THR A 30 8.01 18.69 7.87
CA THR A 30 6.92 18.58 6.90
C THR A 30 6.80 17.15 6.37
N ILE A 31 7.94 16.52 6.04
CA ILE A 31 7.97 15.13 5.57
C ILE A 31 7.42 14.19 6.63
N PHE A 32 7.83 14.34 7.89
CA PHE A 32 7.36 13.51 8.99
C PHE A 32 5.89 13.75 9.34
N ALA A 33 5.41 14.99 9.28
CA ALA A 33 4.00 15.30 9.46
C ALA A 33 3.12 14.66 8.37
N ASN A 34 3.57 14.69 7.12
CA ASN A 34 2.90 14.00 6.01
C ASN A 34 2.87 12.49 6.24
N LEU A 35 4.01 11.89 6.60
CA LEU A 35 4.11 10.47 6.91
C LEU A 35 3.17 10.07 8.06
N GLN A 36 3.16 10.85 9.14
CA GLN A 36 2.28 10.60 10.28
C GLN A 36 0.80 10.65 9.87
N SER A 37 0.40 11.65 9.07
CA SER A 37 -0.98 11.78 8.59
C SER A 37 -1.44 10.56 7.79
N ILE A 38 -0.54 9.92 7.04
CA ILE A 38 -0.81 8.69 6.30
C ILE A 38 -1.00 7.52 7.26
N LEU A 39 -0.07 7.34 8.21
CA LEU A 39 -0.13 6.23 9.17
C LEU A 39 -1.34 6.31 10.10
N GLU A 40 -1.90 7.50 10.32
CA GLU A 40 -3.12 7.71 11.12
C GLU A 40 -4.41 7.58 10.28
N ALA A 41 -4.34 7.65 8.96
CA ALA A 41 -5.50 7.58 8.10
C ALA A 41 -6.00 6.14 7.92
N LYS A 42 -7.30 5.93 8.12
CA LYS A 42 -7.94 4.60 8.07
C LYS A 42 -7.72 3.87 6.74
N GLU A 43 -7.66 4.61 5.63
CA GLU A 43 -7.43 4.06 4.29
C GLU A 43 -6.05 3.41 4.10
N PHE A 44 -5.09 3.77 4.96
CA PHE A 44 -3.72 3.24 5.00
C PHE A 44 -3.45 2.39 6.24
N SER A 45 -4.50 1.99 6.97
CA SER A 45 -4.38 1.14 8.17
C SER A 45 -3.75 -0.22 7.90
N HIS A 46 -3.73 -0.64 6.64
CA HIS A 46 -3.03 -1.85 6.22
C HIS A 46 -1.53 -1.64 6.07
N LEU A 47 -0.98 -0.42 6.06
CA LEU A 47 0.45 -0.19 5.83
C LEU A 47 1.29 -0.61 7.03
N GLU A 48 2.20 -1.55 6.79
CA GLU A 48 3.20 -2.02 7.75
C GLU A 48 4.54 -2.18 7.02
N PRO A 49 5.69 -1.97 7.71
CA PRO A 49 6.99 -2.22 7.11
C PRO A 49 7.05 -3.62 6.47
N GLY A 50 7.38 -3.68 5.18
CA GLY A 50 7.44 -4.92 4.38
C GLY A 50 6.21 -5.24 3.53
N ASN A 51 5.05 -4.60 3.76
CA ASN A 51 3.85 -4.84 2.96
C ASN A 51 3.60 -3.79 1.85
N PHE A 52 4.54 -2.86 1.69
CA PHE A 52 4.59 -1.92 0.58
C PHE A 52 5.97 -1.93 -0.06
N GLN A 53 6.01 -1.56 -1.34
CA GLN A 53 7.26 -1.36 -2.07
C GLN A 53 7.82 0.02 -1.77
N TYR A 54 7.00 1.07 -1.86
CA TYR A 54 7.42 2.42 -1.49
C TYR A 54 6.28 3.34 -1.04
N ILE A 55 6.64 4.33 -0.23
CA ILE A 55 5.85 5.53 0.06
C ILE A 55 6.67 6.74 -0.42
N ASP A 56 6.12 7.53 -1.35
CA ASP A 56 6.78 8.68 -1.95
C ASP A 56 6.20 10.00 -1.45
N LEU A 57 6.98 10.71 -0.64
CA LEU A 57 6.63 11.94 0.07
C LEU A 57 7.17 13.20 -0.64
N ARG A 58 7.76 13.07 -1.84
CA ARG A 58 8.42 14.18 -2.54
C ARG A 58 7.45 15.19 -3.18
N PHE A 59 6.15 14.92 -3.15
CA PHE A 59 5.15 15.64 -3.95
C PHE A 59 4.29 16.61 -3.13
N GLY A 60 4.92 17.43 -2.30
CA GLY A 60 4.25 18.50 -1.56
C GLY A 60 3.17 17.96 -0.61
N ASN A 61 1.90 18.18 -0.94
CA ASN A 61 0.75 17.72 -0.16
C ASN A 61 0.14 16.39 -0.66
N LYS A 62 0.81 15.71 -1.59
CA LYS A 62 0.41 14.42 -2.11
C LYS A 62 1.41 13.36 -1.67
N VAL A 63 0.88 12.17 -1.41
CA VAL A 63 1.67 10.97 -1.25
C VAL A 63 1.30 9.96 -2.32
N TYR A 64 2.30 9.20 -2.78
CA TYR A 64 2.08 8.02 -3.60
C TYR A 64 2.50 6.79 -2.82
N VAL A 65 1.60 5.85 -2.67
CA VAL A 65 1.84 4.57 -2.01
C VAL A 65 1.77 3.46 -3.05
N ASN A 66 2.77 2.60 -3.09
CA ASN A 66 2.78 1.41 -3.91
C ASN A 66 2.86 0.18 -3.01
N ASP A 67 1.72 -0.47 -2.84
CA ASP A 67 1.59 -1.65 -2.00
C ASP A 67 2.20 -2.89 -2.65
N ASN A 68 2.62 -3.86 -1.83
CA ASN A 68 2.79 -5.21 -2.33
C ASN A 68 1.37 -5.79 -2.47
N PRO A 69 0.98 -6.36 -3.61
CA PRO A 69 -0.29 -7.06 -3.70
C PRO A 69 -0.27 -8.20 -2.68
N ILE A 70 -1.00 -8.03 -1.59
CA ILE A 70 -1.33 -9.13 -0.69
C ILE A 70 -2.18 -10.08 -1.54
N PRO A 71 -1.81 -11.36 -1.74
CA PRO A 71 -2.69 -12.29 -2.43
C PRO A 71 -3.98 -12.38 -1.61
N LEU A 72 -5.03 -11.73 -2.10
CA LEU A 72 -6.35 -11.81 -1.52
C LEU A 72 -6.78 -13.28 -1.63
N ALA A 73 -6.88 -13.97 -0.50
CA ALA A 73 -7.47 -15.30 -0.47
C ALA A 73 -8.96 -15.17 -0.79
N THR A 74 -9.31 -15.16 -2.07
CA THR A 74 -10.71 -15.13 -2.51
C THR A 74 -11.30 -16.52 -2.32
N SER A 75 -12.10 -16.73 -1.27
CA SER A 75 -12.91 -17.93 -1.15
C SER A 75 -14.05 -17.87 -2.16
N THR A 76 -13.88 -18.50 -3.32
CA THR A 76 -14.96 -18.71 -4.28
C THR A 76 -15.93 -19.74 -3.70
N ALA A 77 -17.09 -19.30 -3.22
CA ALA A 77 -18.18 -20.21 -2.89
C ALA A 77 -18.82 -20.71 -4.19
N THR A 78 -18.68 -21.99 -4.50
CA THR A 78 -19.38 -22.65 -5.61
C THR A 78 -20.72 -23.17 -5.11
N THR A 79 -21.82 -22.52 -5.49
CA THR A 79 -23.16 -23.05 -5.26
C THR A 79 -23.55 -23.94 -6.45
N THR A 80 -23.55 -25.25 -6.24
CA THR A 80 -24.11 -26.20 -7.21
C THR A 80 -25.64 -26.12 -7.15
N ALA A 81 -26.27 -25.62 -8.21
CA ALA A 81 -27.72 -25.71 -8.37
C ALA A 81 -28.07 -27.10 -8.94
N SER A 82 -28.69 -27.95 -8.11
CA SER A 82 -29.35 -29.18 -8.59
C SER A 82 -30.77 -28.83 -9.02
N SER A 83 -31.01 -28.79 -10.33
CA SER A 83 -32.37 -28.77 -10.87
C SER A 83 -32.95 -30.18 -10.79
N TYR A 84 -33.95 -30.36 -9.93
CA TYR A 84 -34.86 -31.50 -9.99
C TYR A 84 -35.85 -31.22 -11.12
N ASP A 85 -35.79 -32.02 -12.18
CA ASP A 85 -36.81 -32.03 -13.24
C ASP A 85 -37.97 -32.88 -12.73
N ALA A 86 -39.15 -32.26 -12.60
CA ALA A 86 -40.39 -32.95 -12.28
C ALA A 86 -41.32 -32.90 -13.51
N GLU A 87 -41.29 -34.02 -14.26
CA GLU A 87 -42.35 -34.69 -15.03
C GLU A 87 -43.53 -33.88 -15.60
N GLU A 88 -43.82 -34.08 -16.90
CA GLU A 88 -45.21 -34.11 -17.40
C GLU A 88 -45.37 -35.16 -18.52
N THR A 89 -45.82 -36.35 -18.12
CA THR A 89 -46.59 -37.27 -18.98
C THR A 89 -48.07 -36.90 -18.94
N LEU A 90 -48.70 -36.69 -20.10
CA LEU A 90 -50.09 -37.09 -20.42
C LEU A 90 -50.33 -37.02 -21.92
#